data_AF-A0A7J8U7B7-F1
#
_entry.id   AF-A0A7J8U7B7-F1
#
_cell.length_a   1.000
_cell.length_b   1.000
_cell.length_c   1.000
_cell.angle_alpha   90.00
_cell.angle_beta   90.00
_cell.angle_gamma   90.00
#
_symmetry.space_group_name_H-M   'P 1'
#
loop_
_entity.id
_entity.type
_entity.pdbx_description
1 polymer ?
#
loop_
_entity_poly.entity_id
_entity_poly.type
_entity_poly.pdbx_seq_one_letter_code
_entity_poly.pdbx_strand_id
1 'polypeptide(L)' 'KARRVGRSTHQVPIEIGSTQGKALAICWLLGASQKRPGRNMAFKLSSELVDAAKGNADTIRKKGRDS' A
#
# COMPACT_ATOMS: atom_id res chain seq x y z
N LYS A 1 -6.81 -13.21 -20.36
CA LYS A 1 -7.67 -14.41 -20.45
C LYS A 1 -7.44 -15.23 -19.18
N ALA A 2 -8.38 -15.21 -18.23
CA ALA A 2 -8.21 -15.71 -16.88
C ALA A 2 -8.40 -17.24 -16.83
N ARG A 3 -7.50 -17.94 -16.14
CA ARG A 3 -7.59 -19.39 -15.90
C ARG A 3 -7.82 -19.60 -14.40
N ARG A 4 -9.07 -19.90 -14.02
CA ARG A 4 -9.43 -20.30 -12.65
C ARG A 4 -9.06 -21.78 -12.46
N VAL A 5 -8.16 -22.06 -11.53
CA VAL A 5 -7.83 -23.42 -11.09
C VAL A 5 -7.91 -23.46 -9.57
N GLY A 6 -8.84 -24.26 -9.04
CA GLY A 6 -8.82 -24.72 -7.65
C GLY A 6 -9.30 -23.71 -6.60
N ARG A 7 -9.87 -24.25 -5.53
CA ARG A 7 -10.51 -23.54 -4.39
C ARG A 7 -9.51 -22.84 -3.45
N SER A 8 -8.27 -22.63 -3.88
CA SER A 8 -7.25 -21.90 -3.14
C SER A 8 -6.51 -21.01 -4.13
N THR A 9 -6.72 -19.70 -3.99
CA THR A 9 -6.00 -18.69 -4.75
C THR A 9 -4.55 -18.72 -4.28
N HIS A 10 -3.69 -19.51 -4.93
CA HIS A 10 -2.26 -19.45 -4.64
C HIS A 10 -1.73 -18.10 -5.16
N GLN A 11 -1.50 -17.17 -4.23
CA GLN A 11 -0.73 -15.97 -4.54
C GLN A 11 0.69 -16.43 -4.83
N VAL A 12 1.08 -16.38 -6.10
CA VAL A 12 2.47 -16.57 -6.48
C VAL A 12 3.20 -15.28 -6.09
N PRO A 13 4.13 -15.32 -5.12
CA PRO A 13 4.90 -14.13 -4.77
C PRO A 13 5.81 -13.79 -5.95
N ILE A 14 5.52 -12.68 -6.61
CA ILE A 14 6.38 -12.13 -7.64
C ILE A 14 7.34 -11.18 -6.94
N GLU A 15 8.64 -11.40 -7.13
CA GLU A 15 9.65 -10.45 -6.66
C GLU A 15 9.47 -9.13 -7.40
N ILE A 16 8.98 -8.13 -6.67
CA ILE A 16 8.76 -6.81 -7.23
C ILE A 16 10.12 -6.14 -7.36
N GLY A 17 10.54 -5.83 -8.59
CA GLY A 17 11.79 -5.10 -8.84
C GLY A 17 11.82 -3.77 -8.08
N SER A 18 13.01 -3.31 -7.68
CA SER A 18 13.20 -2.14 -6.81
C SER A 18 12.48 -0.87 -7.31
N THR A 19 12.43 -0.64 -8.63
CA THR A 19 11.69 0.47 -9.26
C THR A 19 10.17 0.33 -9.07
N GLN A 20 9.63 -0.87 -9.26
CA GLN A 20 8.20 -1.15 -9.10
C GLN A 20 7.79 -1.10 -7.61
N GLY A 21 8.68 -1.52 -6.71
CA GLY A 21 8.47 -1.43 -5.26
C GLY A 21 8.30 0.01 -4.79
N LYS A 22 9.11 0.94 -5.32
CA LYS A 22 8.98 2.39 -5.03
C LYS A 22 7.66 2.95 -5.55
N ALA A 23 7.27 2.61 -6.79
CA ALA A 23 6.01 3.08 -7.36
C ALA A 23 4.80 2.59 -6.53
N LEU A 24 4.80 1.32 -6.09
CA LEU A 24 3.74 0.78 -5.24
C LEU A 24 3.70 1.44 -3.86
N ALA A 25 4.86 1.72 -3.26
CA ALA A 25 4.93 2.44 -1.99
C ALA A 25 4.28 3.83 -2.10
N ILE A 26 4.56 4.57 -3.18
CA ILE A 26 3.95 5.87 -3.45
C ILE A 26 2.44 5.75 -3.65
N CYS A 27 1.99 4.78 -4.46
CA CYS A 27 0.56 4.55 -4.71
C CYS A 27 -0.21 4.25 -3.41
N TRP A 28 0.37 3.45 -2.51
CA TRP A 28 -0.27 3.15 -1.22
C TRP A 28 -0.29 4.34 -0.27
N LEU A 29 0.80 5.11 -0.21
CA LEU A 29 0.86 6.32 0.62
C LEU A 29 -0.20 7.33 0.16
N LEU A 30 -0.34 7.52 -1.15
CA LEU A 30 -1.35 8.39 -1.73
C LEU A 30 -2.78 7.88 -1.45
N GLY A 31 -3.01 6.58 -1.63
CA GLY A 31 -4.31 5.95 -1.40
C GLY A 31 -4.77 6.02 0.06
N ALA A 32 -3.87 5.93 1.04
CA ALA A 32 -4.23 6.11 2.44
C ALA A 32 -4.41 7.57 2.83
N SER A 33 -3.56 8.45 2.30
CA SER A 33 -3.71 9.88 2.54
C SER A 33 -5.08 10.38 2.05
N GLN A 34 -5.61 9.84 0.96
CA GLN A 34 -6.97 10.17 0.47
C GLN A 34 -8.09 9.67 1.39
N LYS A 35 -7.91 8.52 2.05
CA LYS A 35 -8.91 7.94 2.97
C LYS A 35 -9.02 8.70 4.29
N ARG A 36 -8.01 9.51 4.65
CA ARG A 36 -8.08 10.33 5.85
C ARG A 36 -9.09 11.48 5.71
N PRO A 37 -9.88 11.76 6.75
CA PRO A 37 -10.68 12.98 6.82
C PRO A 37 -9.76 14.21 6.93
N GLY A 38 -10.13 15.31 6.27
CA GLY A 38 -9.35 16.56 6.29
C GLY A 38 -9.52 17.36 4.99
N ARG A 39 -9.21 18.65 5.05
CA ARG A 39 -9.49 19.58 3.94
C ARG A 39 -8.35 19.72 2.94
N ASN A 40 -7.11 19.61 3.39
CA ASN A 40 -5.94 19.81 2.55
C ASN A 40 -5.12 18.52 2.40
N MET A 41 -4.87 18.12 1.15
CA MET A 41 -4.08 16.94 0.80
C MET A 41 -2.64 17.02 1.31
N ALA A 42 -2.03 18.21 1.35
CA ALA A 42 -0.68 18.40 1.85
C ALA A 42 -0.55 17.98 3.33
N PHE A 43 -1.52 18.36 4.16
CA PHE A 43 -1.55 17.99 5.59
C PHE A 43 -1.83 16.50 5.80
N LYS A 44 -2.68 15.89 4.97
CA LYS A 44 -2.94 14.44 5.05
C LYS A 44 -1.69 13.64 4.69
N LEU A 45 -0.97 14.06 3.65
CA LEU A 45 0.24 13.40 3.18
C LEU A 45 1.38 13.54 4.19
N SER A 46 1.57 14.72 4.80
CA SER A 46 2.60 14.91 5.83
C SER A 46 2.32 14.07 7.07
N SER A 47 1.05 14.00 7.51
CA SER A 47 0.65 13.13 8.61
C SER A 47 0.90 11.66 8.29
N GLU A 48 0.58 11.19 7.09
CA GLU A 48 0.86 9.82 6.66
C GLU A 48 2.37 9.54 6.56
N LEU A 49 3.17 10.49 6.09
CA LEU A 49 4.62 10.32 6.02
C LEU A 49 5.22 10.14 7.42
N VAL A 50 4.77 10.94 8.39
CA VAL A 50 5.19 10.83 9.79
C VAL A 50 4.73 9.50 10.40
N ASP A 51 3.51 9.07 10.14
CA ASP A 51 2.98 7.80 10.66
C ASP A 51 3.65 6.60 10.01
N ALA A 52 4.00 6.68 8.72
CA ALA A 52 4.74 5.66 7.99
C ALA A 52 6.18 5.55 8.49
N ALA A 53 6.85 6.67 8.76
CA ALA A 53 8.18 6.70 9.36
C ALA A 53 8.20 6.10 10.78
N LYS A 54 7.09 6.24 11.53
CA LYS A 54 6.91 5.64 12.86
C LYS A 54 6.46 4.16 12.81
N GLY A 55 6.23 3.59 11.62
CA GLY A 55 5.73 2.23 11.47
C GLY A 55 4.26 2.02 11.86
N ASN A 56 3.53 3.10 12.18
CA ASN A 56 2.14 3.07 12.65
C ASN A 56 1.10 3.30 11.55
N ALA A 57 1.54 3.54 10.31
CA ALA A 57 0.62 3.75 9.22
C ALA A 57 -0.16 2.47 8.88
N ASP A 58 -1.49 2.59 8.78
CA ASP A 58 -2.38 1.52 8.35
C ASP A 58 -2.03 1.00 6.93
N THR A 59 -1.30 1.81 6.14
CA THR A 59 -0.70 1.41 4.86
C THR A 59 0.30 0.28 4.98
N ILE A 60 1.19 0.33 5.97
CA ILE A 60 2.25 -0.65 6.20
C ILE A 60 1.63 -1.95 6.75
N ARG A 61 0.63 -1.83 7.63
CA ARG A 61 -0.11 -2.99 8.17
C ARG A 61 -0.91 -3.74 7.10
N LYS A 62 -1.40 -3.05 6.05
CA LYS A 62 -2.10 -3.69 4.94
C LYS A 62 -1.14 -4.40 3.98
N LYS A 63 0.03 -3.80 3.70
CA LYS A 63 1.11 -4.42 2.92
C LYS A 63 1.57 -5.76 3.50
N GLY A 64 1.65 -5.89 4.84
CA GLY A 64 2.02 -7.15 5.49
C GLY A 64 0.93 -8.24 5.48
N ARG A 65 -0.32 -7.91 5.15
CA ARG A 65 -1.45 -8.87 5.17
C ARG A 65 -1.78 -9.42 3.79
N ASP A 66 -1.39 -8.70 2.74
CA ASP A 66 -1.68 -9.05 1.35
C ASP A 66 -0.45 -9.62 0.60
N SER A 67 0.67 -9.82 1.31
CA SER A 67 1.90 -10.48 0.78
C SER A 67 1.96 -11.94 1.19
#